data_AF-A0A2E7I0Z1-F1
#
_entry.id   AF-A0A2E7I0Z1-F1
#
_cell.length_a   1.000
_cell.length_b   1.000
_cell.length_c   1.000
_cell.angle_alpha   90.00
_cell.angle_beta   90.00
_cell.angle_gamma   90.00
#
_symmetry.space_group_name_H-M   'P 1'
#
loop_
_entity.id
_entity.type
_entity.pdbx_description
1 polymer ?
#
loop_
_entity_poly.entity_id
_entity_poly.type
_entity_poly.pdbx_seq_one_letter_code
_entity_poly.pdbx_strand_id
1 'polypeptide(L)'
;MLNPPLLLVGSTMLTVIRKEAERYEGGRVVEGSSRKVLLRANVQPILRSTDTFVLPEADRSRATLKVYSSEPLRQRKEGDEGYAADQFEWKGELYEVMKVVDYDMGTLNHFKAICARVELT
;
A
#
# COMPACT_ATOMS: atom_id res chain seq x y z
N MET A 1 -15.70 -13.22 12.65
CA MET A 1 -14.49 -13.29 11.80
C MET A 1 -13.27 -13.18 12.68
N LEU A 2 -12.31 -14.11 12.55
CA LEU A 2 -11.06 -14.08 13.29
C LEU A 2 -10.04 -13.29 12.47
N ASN A 3 -9.59 -12.15 12.98
CA ASN A 3 -8.47 -11.44 12.38
C ASN A 3 -7.18 -12.17 12.77
N PRO A 4 -6.26 -12.44 11.83
CA PRO A 4 -4.98 -13.04 12.19
C PRO A 4 -4.30 -12.15 13.24
N PRO A 5 -3.85 -12.72 14.36
CA PRO A 5 -3.16 -11.93 15.36
C PRO A 5 -1.74 -11.51 14.92
N LEU A 6 -1.30 -11.94 13.73
CA LEU A 6 -0.02 -11.64 13.08
C LEU A 6 1.16 -11.63 14.08
N LEU A 7 1.19 -12.63 14.97
CA LEU A 7 1.89 -12.61 16.27
C LEU A 7 3.42 -12.60 16.20
N LEU A 8 4.01 -12.90 15.04
CA LEU A 8 5.47 -12.99 14.90
C LEU A 8 6.14 -11.62 14.70
N VAL A 9 5.37 -10.58 14.39
CA VAL A 9 5.86 -9.21 14.21
C VAL A 9 4.91 -8.26 14.92
N GLY A 10 5.44 -7.29 15.68
CA GLY A 10 4.60 -6.30 16.35
C GLY A 10 3.70 -5.55 15.37
N SER A 11 2.44 -5.33 15.76
CA SER A 11 1.53 -4.47 15.00
C SER A 11 1.80 -3.01 15.29
N THR A 12 1.78 -2.19 14.25
CA THR A 12 1.96 -0.74 14.35
C THR A 12 0.77 -0.01 13.73
N MET A 13 0.54 1.22 14.17
CA MET A 13 -0.45 2.11 13.55
C MET A 13 0.23 2.84 12.41
N LEU A 14 -0.21 2.59 11.17
CA LEU A 14 0.24 3.32 10.00
C LEU A 14 -0.76 4.43 9.67
N THR A 15 -0.23 5.62 9.41
CA THR A 15 -1.01 6.72 8.84
C THR A 15 -0.86 6.67 7.33
N VAL A 16 -1.90 6.21 6.65
CA VAL A 16 -1.95 6.09 5.20
C VAL A 16 -2.57 7.32 4.58
N ILE A 17 -1.87 7.93 3.63
CA ILE A 17 -2.32 9.02 2.79
C ILE A 17 -3.02 8.40 1.58
N ARG A 18 -4.32 8.63 1.49
CA ARG A 18 -5.17 8.16 0.41
C ARG A 18 -5.59 9.35 -0.44
N LYS A 19 -5.14 9.38 -1.69
CA LYS A 19 -5.54 10.40 -2.66
C LYS A 19 -6.79 9.94 -3.42
N GLU A 20 -7.74 10.85 -3.60
CA GLU A 20 -8.88 10.62 -4.48
C GLU A 20 -8.48 10.71 -5.96
N ALA A 21 -9.37 10.28 -6.85
CA ALA A 21 -9.14 10.34 -8.28
C ALA A 21 -8.90 11.78 -8.74
N GLU A 22 -8.02 11.95 -9.72
CA GLU A 22 -7.81 13.22 -10.39
C GLU A 22 -9.07 13.58 -11.18
N ARG A 23 -9.47 14.86 -11.15
CA ARG A 23 -10.60 15.36 -11.92
C ARG A 23 -10.10 16.19 -13.08
N TYR A 24 -10.70 15.99 -14.26
CA TYR A 24 -10.48 16.85 -15.40
C TYR A 24 -11.46 18.03 -15.36
N GLU A 25 -10.95 19.25 -15.13
CA GLU A 25 -11.74 20.47 -15.21
C GLU A 25 -11.15 21.37 -16.31
N GLY A 26 -11.92 21.60 -17.38
CA GLY A 26 -11.51 22.50 -18.47
C GLY A 26 -10.23 22.07 -19.21
N GLY A 27 -9.96 20.76 -19.31
CA GLY A 27 -8.76 20.22 -19.98
C GLY A 27 -7.49 20.28 -19.13
N ARG A 28 -7.60 20.66 -17.85
CA ARG A 28 -6.50 20.57 -16.87
C ARG A 28 -6.80 19.47 -15.85
N VAL A 29 -5.74 18.77 -15.45
CA VAL A 29 -5.78 17.79 -14.37
C VAL A 29 -5.79 18.56 -13.05
N VAL A 30 -6.85 18.36 -12.26
CA VAL A 30 -6.95 18.86 -10.89
C VAL A 30 -6.68 17.68 -9.96
N GLU A 31 -5.70 17.82 -9.08
CA GLU A 31 -5.35 16.78 -8.12
C GLU A 31 -6.53 16.50 -7.17
N GLY A 32 -6.81 15.22 -6.94
CA GLY A 32 -7.83 14.78 -5.99
C GLY A 32 -7.47 15.14 -4.55
N SER A 33 -8.48 15.26 -3.69
CA SER A 33 -8.23 15.54 -2.26
C SER A 33 -7.46 14.38 -1.60
N SER A 34 -6.56 14.70 -0.66
CA SER A 34 -5.85 13.69 0.13
C SER A 34 -6.46 13.58 1.52
N ARG A 35 -6.74 12.35 1.96
CA ARG A 35 -7.17 12.06 3.34
C ARG A 35 -6.21 11.12 4.04
N LYS A 36 -6.07 11.30 5.35
CA LYS A 36 -5.26 10.42 6.21
C LYS A 36 -6.16 9.35 6.83
N VAL A 37 -5.78 8.09 6.69
CA VAL A 37 -6.46 6.92 7.24
C VAL A 37 -5.50 6.24 8.21
N LEU A 38 -5.90 6.10 9.47
CA LEU A 38 -5.15 5.34 10.46
C LEU A 38 -5.57 3.88 10.36
N LEU A 39 -4.61 3.00 10.10
CA LEU A 39 -4.84 1.55 10.03
C LEU A 39 -3.81 0.78 10.85
N ARG A 40 -4.24 -0.37 11.36
CA ARG A 40 -3.36 -1.28 12.09
C ARG A 40 -2.73 -2.28 11.12
N ALA A 41 -1.41 -2.31 11.05
CA ALA A 41 -0.70 -3.18 10.14
C ALA A 41 0.62 -3.72 10.71
N ASN A 42 1.12 -4.78 10.09
CA ASN A 42 2.43 -5.34 10.35
C ASN A 42 3.36 -5.05 9.18
N VAL A 43 4.45 -4.33 9.45
CA VAL A 43 5.45 -3.96 8.45
C VAL A 43 6.63 -4.89 8.56
N GLN A 44 6.99 -5.55 7.46
CA GLN A 44 8.10 -6.50 7.38
C GLN A 44 9.02 -6.16 6.20
N PRO A 45 10.35 -6.21 6.38
CA PRO A 45 11.27 -6.13 5.25
C PRO A 45 11.12 -7.35 4.34
N ILE A 46 11.35 -7.17 3.04
CA ILE A 46 11.35 -8.29 2.10
C ILE A 46 12.67 -9.06 2.22
N LEU A 47 12.65 -10.16 2.96
CA LEU A 47 13.82 -11.03 3.15
C LEU A 47 14.14 -11.94 1.95
N ARG A 48 13.17 -12.17 1.05
CA ARG A 48 13.33 -13.02 -0.13
C ARG A 48 12.96 -12.26 -1.40
N SER A 49 13.86 -12.26 -2.37
CA SER A 49 13.72 -11.60 -3.68
C SER A 49 12.57 -12.15 -4.55
N THR A 50 11.92 -13.25 -4.14
CA THR A 50 10.78 -13.80 -4.85
C THR A 50 9.60 -12.85 -4.92
N ASP A 51 9.35 -12.08 -3.86
CA ASP A 51 8.24 -11.13 -3.82
C ASP A 51 8.54 -9.86 -4.64
N THR A 52 9.81 -9.51 -4.83
CA THR A 52 10.19 -8.37 -5.69
C THR A 52 10.03 -8.68 -7.18
N PHE A 53 10.01 -9.95 -7.62
CA PHE A 53 9.73 -10.26 -9.03
C PHE A 53 8.34 -9.81 -9.49
N VAL A 54 7.40 -9.65 -8.56
CA VAL A 54 6.05 -9.19 -8.88
C VAL A 54 6.04 -7.69 -9.22
N LEU A 55 7.08 -6.95 -8.84
CA LEU A 55 7.23 -5.54 -9.17
C LEU A 55 7.80 -5.34 -10.58
N PRO A 56 7.46 -4.21 -11.23
CA PRO A 56 8.13 -3.75 -12.44
C PRO A 56 9.65 -3.69 -12.22
N GLU A 57 10.42 -3.96 -13.28
CA GLU A 57 11.88 -4.11 -13.19
C GLU A 57 12.58 -2.91 -12.55
N ALA A 58 12.13 -1.69 -12.89
CA ALA A 58 12.65 -0.44 -12.31
C ALA A 58 12.47 -0.35 -10.79
N ASP A 59 11.44 -0.98 -10.22
CA ASP A 59 11.11 -0.91 -8.79
C ASP A 59 11.75 -2.03 -7.98
N ARG A 60 12.36 -3.04 -8.63
CA ARG A 60 12.96 -4.21 -7.94
C ARG A 60 14.22 -3.87 -7.15
N SER A 61 14.94 -2.83 -7.56
CA SER A 61 16.15 -2.35 -6.88
C SER A 61 15.84 -1.43 -5.70
N ARG A 62 14.60 -0.94 -5.57
CA ARG A 62 14.20 0.00 -4.53
C ARG A 62 14.02 -0.71 -3.19
N ALA A 63 14.10 0.07 -2.10
CA ALA A 63 13.72 -0.42 -0.78
C ALA A 63 12.25 -0.83 -0.78
N THR A 64 11.98 -2.09 -0.49
CA THR A 64 10.63 -2.67 -0.54
C THR A 64 10.23 -3.26 0.81
N LEU A 65 8.95 -3.12 1.12
CA LEU A 65 8.33 -3.59 2.36
C LEU A 65 7.10 -4.44 2.05
N LYS A 66 6.82 -5.41 2.92
CA LYS A 66 5.55 -6.10 3.00
C LYS A 66 4.75 -5.53 4.14
N VAL A 67 3.50 -5.22 3.86
CA VAL A 67 2.55 -4.72 4.85
C VAL A 67 1.38 -5.68 4.91
N TYR A 68 1.11 -6.23 6.09
CA TYR A 68 -0.07 -7.05 6.34
C TYR A 68 -1.07 -6.21 7.13
N SER A 69 -2.30 -6.12 6.65
CA SER A 69 -3.35 -5.31 7.25
C SER A 69 -4.66 -6.09 7.27
N SER A 70 -5.47 -5.93 8.31
CA SER A 70 -6.87 -6.39 8.30
C SER A 70 -7.78 -5.44 7.52
N GLU A 71 -7.37 -4.19 7.37
CA GLU A 71 -8.09 -3.15 6.65
C GLU A 71 -7.59 -3.03 5.20
N PRO A 72 -8.46 -2.62 4.26
CA PRO A 72 -8.13 -2.58 2.84
C PRO A 72 -7.10 -1.49 2.52
N LEU A 73 -6.00 -1.91 1.92
CA LEU A 73 -5.00 -1.07 1.26
C LEU A 73 -5.32 -0.95 -0.23
N ARG A 74 -5.06 0.21 -0.82
CA ARG A 74 -5.32 0.48 -2.24
C ARG A 74 -4.03 0.48 -3.04
N GLN A 75 -3.97 -0.38 -4.06
CA GLN A 75 -3.00 -0.25 -5.15
C GLN A 75 -3.55 0.70 -6.22
N ARG A 76 -2.67 1.28 -7.04
CA ARG A 76 -3.09 2.12 -8.16
C ARG A 76 -4.06 1.35 -9.06
N LYS A 77 -5.21 1.95 -9.36
CA LYS A 77 -6.19 1.43 -10.30
C LYS A 77 -6.44 2.49 -11.38
N GLU A 78 -6.23 2.13 -12.64
CA GLU A 78 -6.53 2.97 -13.79
C GLU A 78 -8.00 2.75 -14.24
N GLY A 79 -8.61 3.78 -14.84
CA GLY A 79 -9.98 3.76 -15.35
C GLY A 79 -10.86 4.89 -14.82
N ASP A 80 -12.12 4.95 -15.26
CA ASP A 80 -13.07 6.01 -14.89
C ASP A 80 -13.41 6.03 -13.39
N GLU A 81 -13.33 4.87 -12.73
CA GLU A 81 -13.38 4.72 -11.26
C GLU A 81 -12.00 4.36 -10.67
N GLY A 82 -10.96 4.82 -11.34
CA GLY A 82 -9.58 4.67 -10.92
C GLY A 82 -9.31 5.43 -9.62
N TYR A 83 -8.27 5.02 -8.91
CA TYR A 83 -7.80 5.71 -7.72
C TYR A 83 -6.29 5.57 -7.60
N ALA A 84 -5.68 6.58 -6.99
CA ALA A 84 -4.26 6.57 -6.68
C ALA A 84 -3.93 5.47 -5.66
N ALA A 85 -2.68 5.01 -5.69
CA ALA A 85 -2.18 4.11 -4.66
C ALA A 85 -2.13 4.81 -3.30
N ASP A 86 -2.35 4.03 -2.25
CA ASP A 86 -2.14 4.46 -0.88
C ASP A 86 -0.63 4.69 -0.63
N GLN A 87 -0.29 5.76 0.08
CA GLN A 87 1.08 6.10 0.47
C GLN A 87 1.21 6.19 1.98
N PHE A 88 2.38 5.91 2.56
CA PHE A 88 2.61 6.06 3.99
C PHE A 88 4.07 6.31 4.31
N GLU A 89 4.31 6.97 5.44
CA GLU A 89 5.67 7.16 5.95
C GLU A 89 6.06 6.03 6.90
N TRP A 90 7.26 5.49 6.71
CA TRP A 90 7.84 4.48 7.59
C TRP A 90 9.32 4.77 7.80
N LYS A 91 9.71 4.99 9.07
CA LYS A 91 11.09 5.33 9.46
C LYS A 91 11.68 6.54 8.70
N GLY A 92 10.86 7.55 8.46
CA GLY A 92 11.27 8.80 7.79
C GLY A 92 11.32 8.73 6.26
N GLU A 93 10.91 7.60 5.68
CA GLU A 93 10.89 7.38 4.24
C GLU A 93 9.44 7.19 3.76
N LEU A 94 9.12 7.74 2.59
CA LEU A 94 7.79 7.60 1.99
C LEU A 94 7.70 6.30 1.17
N TYR A 95 6.66 5.53 1.38
CA TYR A 95 6.38 4.29 0.64
C TYR A 95 5.04 4.39 -0.08
N GLU A 96 4.97 3.79 -1.26
CA GLU A 96 3.76 3.66 -2.06
C GLU A 96 3.37 2.19 -2.21
N VAL A 97 2.07 1.91 -2.13
CA VAL A 97 1.50 0.58 -2.30
C VAL A 97 1.47 0.21 -3.78
N MET A 98 2.36 -0.68 -4.19
CA MET A 98 2.51 -1.11 -5.58
C MET A 98 1.53 -2.22 -5.94
N LYS A 99 1.34 -3.18 -5.04
CA LYS A 99 0.47 -4.32 -5.28
C LYS A 99 -0.18 -4.80 -4.00
N VAL A 100 -1.46 -5.15 -4.08
CA VAL A 100 -2.24 -5.70 -2.99
C VAL A 100 -2.74 -7.09 -3.40
N VAL A 101 -2.56 -8.05 -2.50
CA VAL A 101 -3.14 -9.38 -2.59
C VAL A 101 -4.16 -9.48 -1.46
N ASP A 102 -5.41 -9.72 -1.84
CA ASP A 102 -6.50 -9.97 -0.90
C ASP A 102 -6.56 -11.47 -0.60
N TYR A 103 -6.46 -11.82 0.68
CA TYR A 103 -6.65 -13.19 1.15
C TYR A 103 -8.05 -13.31 1.75
N ASP A 104 -9.03 -13.66 0.91
CA ASP A 104 -10.37 -14.02 1.36
C ASP A 104 -10.47 -15.55 1.56
N MET A 105 -10.11 -16.00 2.76
CA MET A 105 -10.07 -17.42 3.12
C MET A 105 -11.21 -17.81 4.08
N GLY A 106 -12.15 -16.90 4.35
CA GLY A 106 -13.31 -17.07 5.25
C GLY A 106 -12.98 -17.02 6.74
N THR A 107 -11.83 -17.54 7.16
CA THR A 107 -11.43 -17.61 8.58
C THR A 107 -10.34 -16.59 8.95
N LEU A 108 -9.50 -16.19 8.00
CA LEU A 108 -8.30 -15.38 8.23
C LEU A 108 -8.17 -14.33 7.11
N ASN A 109 -9.14 -13.42 7.07
CA ASN A 109 -9.20 -12.43 6.01
C ASN A 109 -8.22 -11.30 6.29
N HIS A 110 -7.31 -11.05 5.35
CA HIS A 110 -6.29 -10.02 5.47
C HIS A 110 -5.75 -9.61 4.11
N PHE A 111 -5.17 -8.42 4.05
CA PHE A 111 -4.50 -7.88 2.88
C PHE A 111 -3.00 -7.99 3.05
N LYS A 112 -2.32 -8.42 1.98
CA LYS A 112 -0.86 -8.33 1.84
C LYS A 112 -0.55 -7.28 0.79
N ALA A 113 0.06 -6.18 1.19
CA ALA A 113 0.57 -5.17 0.28
C ALA A 113 2.10 -5.29 0.12
N ILE A 114 2.57 -5.12 -1.11
CA ILE A 114 3.98 -4.89 -1.43
C ILE A 114 4.13 -3.40 -1.71
N CYS A 115 5.01 -2.76 -0.96
CA CYS A 115 5.22 -1.32 -1.00
C CYS A 115 6.66 -1.02 -1.40
N ALA A 116 6.87 0.02 -2.21
CA ALA A 116 8.20 0.46 -2.65
C ALA A 116 8.42 1.91 -2.19
N ARG A 117 9.67 2.23 -1.82
CA ARG A 117 10.04 3.58 -1.36
C ARG A 117 9.95 4.58 -2.50
N VAL A 118 9.15 5.63 -2.37
CA VAL A 118 9.08 6.77 -3.29
C VAL A 118 10.35 7.61 -3.14
N GLU A 119 11.09 7.82 -4.22
CA GLU A 119 12.25 8.72 -4.18
C GLU A 119 11.76 10.16 -4.23
N LEU A 120 12.27 11.02 -3.34
CA LEU A 120 12.00 12.45 -3.37
C LEU A 120 12.78 13.06 -4.54
N THR A 121 12.06 13.69 -5.46
CA THR A 121 12.62 14.50 -6.54
C THR A 121 13.03 15.88 -6.03
#